data_AF-A0A7S2HV01-F1
#
_entry.id   AF-A0A7S2HV01-F1
#
_cell.length_a   1.000
_cell.length_b   1.000
_cell.length_c   1.000
_cell.angle_alpha   90.00
_cell.angle_beta   90.00
_cell.angle_gamma   90.00
#
_symmetry.space_group_name_H-M   'P 1'
#
loop_
_entity.id
_entity.type
_entity.pdbx_description
1 polymer ?
#
loop_
_entity_poly.entity_id
_entity_poly.type
_entity_poly.pdbx_seq_one_letter_code
_entity_poly.pdbx_strand_id
1 'polypeptide(L)'
;ATGDLHSAPLALGDIGGVGGAEAHARAEPAAEGPCGDSADAGGQHWSQSAEAGGPQDSNQSWQDEAREPRQPPRYELEPASLLPADASFDLKWLVWNEIWRIVNNKLGSIQDRDEKKKERFSRAEKDEERCCAHLRKSLEVNAFSNSTVLQVKRQASQAGHAVATGYVRGMWLQAARCDALEAPKEMEAELWNGLVKAVRCAAVAVYFQAREDWHKAQAYERDFQSAWKGIEEETEPDPY
;
A
#
# COMPACT_ATOMS: atom_id res chain seq x y z
N ALA A 1 30.12 28.37 -53.03
CA ALA A 1 30.54 27.03 -52.57
C ALA A 1 29.35 26.41 -51.83
N THR A 2 28.53 25.68 -52.58
CA THR A 2 27.35 24.94 -52.08
C THR A 2 27.84 23.57 -51.62
N GLY A 3 27.76 23.32 -50.32
CA GLY A 3 28.17 22.06 -49.71
C GLY A 3 27.01 21.08 -49.69
N ASP A 4 27.11 20.05 -50.53
CA ASP A 4 26.28 18.85 -50.50
C ASP A 4 26.57 18.03 -49.23
N LEU A 5 25.53 17.74 -48.44
CA LEU A 5 25.58 16.73 -47.38
C LEU A 5 24.68 15.56 -47.78
N HIS A 6 25.35 14.48 -48.12
CA HIS A 6 24.79 13.16 -48.42
C HIS A 6 23.90 12.66 -47.27
N SER A 7 22.66 12.33 -47.62
CA SER A 7 21.76 11.53 -46.78
C SER A 7 22.14 10.05 -46.87
N ALA A 8 22.36 9.40 -45.72
CA ALA A 8 22.52 7.96 -45.62
C ALA A 8 21.16 7.27 -45.40
N PRO A 9 20.89 6.11 -46.03
CA PRO A 9 19.67 5.35 -45.81
C PRO A 9 19.77 4.47 -44.54
N LEU A 10 18.78 4.58 -43.66
CA LEU A 10 18.57 3.65 -42.55
C LEU A 10 17.95 2.36 -43.07
N ALA A 11 18.66 1.25 -42.88
CA ALA A 11 18.18 -0.09 -43.19
C ALA A 11 17.09 -0.51 -42.20
N LEU A 12 15.90 -0.79 -42.72
CA LEU A 12 14.81 -1.50 -42.05
C LEU A 12 15.22 -2.97 -41.90
N GLY A 13 15.59 -3.35 -40.68
CA GLY A 13 15.83 -4.73 -40.27
C GLY A 13 14.52 -5.49 -40.09
N ASP A 14 14.51 -6.66 -40.70
CA ASP A 14 13.42 -7.58 -40.98
C ASP A 14 12.69 -8.14 -39.75
N ILE A 15 11.43 -8.48 -39.99
CA ILE A 15 10.41 -8.94 -39.05
C ILE A 15 10.36 -10.46 -39.17
N GLY A 16 10.77 -11.20 -38.14
CA GLY A 16 10.70 -12.66 -38.18
C GLY A 16 10.76 -13.30 -36.80
N GLY A 17 9.65 -13.94 -36.39
CA GLY A 17 9.61 -14.70 -35.14
C GLY A 17 8.21 -15.20 -34.77
N VAL A 18 7.61 -16.01 -35.65
CA VAL A 18 6.38 -16.78 -35.38
C VAL A 18 6.76 -18.03 -34.58
N GLY A 19 6.04 -18.31 -33.49
CA GLY A 19 6.07 -19.60 -32.79
C GLY A 19 5.66 -19.42 -31.32
N GLY A 20 4.75 -20.17 -30.73
CA GLY A 20 3.89 -21.24 -31.20
C GLY A 20 2.81 -21.39 -30.12
N ALA A 21 1.58 -21.60 -30.55
CA ALA A 21 0.50 -21.98 -29.67
C ALA A 21 0.71 -23.43 -29.22
N GLU A 22 0.83 -23.66 -27.93
CA GLU A 22 0.49 -24.97 -27.36
C GLU A 22 -0.52 -24.76 -26.23
N ALA A 23 -1.76 -25.09 -26.59
CA ALA A 23 -2.83 -25.38 -25.67
C ALA A 23 -2.53 -26.70 -24.97
N HIS A 24 -2.51 -26.70 -23.64
CA HIS A 24 -2.79 -27.90 -22.87
C HIS A 24 -3.87 -27.61 -21.83
N ALA A 25 -5.02 -28.19 -22.11
CA ALA A 25 -6.15 -28.33 -21.22
C ALA A 25 -5.77 -29.15 -19.98
N ARG A 26 -6.33 -28.75 -18.82
CA ARG A 26 -6.96 -29.72 -17.90
C ARG A 26 -7.93 -29.01 -16.96
N ALA A 27 -9.19 -28.98 -17.36
CA ALA A 27 -10.31 -28.96 -16.43
C ALA A 27 -10.51 -30.38 -15.87
N GLU A 28 -10.93 -30.48 -14.61
CA GLU A 28 -11.91 -31.43 -14.02
C GLU A 28 -11.70 -31.59 -12.50
N PRO A 29 -12.70 -32.05 -11.72
CA PRO A 29 -14.14 -32.03 -11.94
C PRO A 29 -14.95 -31.47 -10.75
N ALA A 30 -16.19 -31.10 -11.05
CA ALA A 30 -17.27 -30.92 -10.09
C ALA A 30 -17.60 -32.26 -9.40
N ALA A 31 -17.79 -32.21 -8.09
CA ALA A 31 -18.45 -33.27 -7.33
C ALA A 31 -19.89 -32.85 -7.06
N GLU A 32 -20.81 -33.42 -7.83
CA GLU A 32 -22.21 -33.54 -7.47
C GLU A 32 -22.40 -34.77 -6.57
N GLY A 33 -23.27 -34.66 -5.56
CA GLY A 33 -23.73 -35.76 -4.73
C GLY A 33 -24.68 -35.27 -3.61
N PRO A 34 -25.64 -36.08 -3.15
CA PRO A 34 -27.06 -35.85 -3.42
C PRO A 34 -27.94 -35.47 -2.21
N CYS A 35 -29.22 -35.25 -2.54
CA CYS A 35 -30.44 -35.03 -1.75
C CYS A 35 -30.47 -35.56 -0.29
N GLY A 36 -31.12 -34.75 0.56
CA GLY A 36 -31.73 -35.19 1.81
C GLY A 36 -32.79 -34.18 2.26
N ASP A 37 -34.05 -34.44 1.89
CA ASP A 37 -35.22 -33.84 2.53
C ASP A 37 -35.29 -34.30 3.99
N SER A 38 -35.46 -33.36 4.92
CA SER A 38 -36.11 -33.62 6.20
C SER A 38 -36.67 -32.32 6.75
N ALA A 39 -37.99 -32.23 6.72
CA ALA A 39 -38.76 -31.34 7.57
C ALA A 39 -38.57 -31.76 9.03
N ASP A 40 -38.27 -30.83 9.92
CA ASP A 40 -38.95 -30.82 11.21
C ASP A 40 -38.97 -29.42 11.83
N ALA A 41 -40.11 -29.16 12.48
CA ALA A 41 -40.45 -27.94 13.17
C ALA A 41 -39.70 -27.84 14.50
N GLY A 42 -39.28 -26.64 14.87
CA GLY A 42 -38.69 -26.40 16.17
C GLY A 42 -38.41 -24.92 16.38
N GLY A 43 -39.42 -24.21 16.89
CA GLY A 43 -39.29 -22.81 17.27
C GLY A 43 -38.15 -22.61 18.26
N GLN A 44 -37.25 -21.68 17.95
CA GLN A 44 -36.34 -21.08 18.91
C GLN A 44 -36.49 -19.57 18.86
N HIS A 45 -37.03 -19.09 19.98
CA HIS A 45 -37.21 -17.71 20.38
C HIS A 45 -35.83 -17.04 20.50
N TRP A 46 -35.44 -16.28 19.48
CA TRP A 46 -34.26 -15.41 19.53
C TRP A 46 -34.63 -14.13 20.27
N SER A 47 -34.20 -14.07 21.53
CA SER A 47 -34.24 -12.89 22.37
C SER A 47 -33.52 -11.73 21.67
N GLN A 48 -34.26 -10.63 21.51
CA GLN A 48 -33.71 -9.33 21.18
C GLN A 48 -32.86 -8.84 22.36
N SER A 49 -31.54 -8.97 22.24
CA SER A 49 -30.58 -8.16 22.98
C SER A 49 -29.97 -7.16 22.01
N ALA A 50 -30.73 -6.10 21.73
CA ALA A 50 -30.22 -4.91 21.08
C ALA A 50 -29.57 -4.01 22.15
N GLU A 51 -28.37 -4.39 22.60
CA GLU A 51 -27.45 -3.40 23.15
C GLU A 51 -26.63 -2.87 21.97
N ALA A 52 -27.01 -1.67 21.54
CA ALA A 52 -26.31 -0.87 20.57
C ALA A 52 -24.94 -0.46 21.14
N GLY A 53 -23.97 -1.38 21.08
CA GLY A 53 -22.57 -1.02 20.97
C GLY A 53 -22.40 -0.32 19.64
N GLY A 54 -22.54 1.01 19.63
CA GLY A 54 -22.19 1.82 18.46
C GLY A 54 -20.77 1.46 18.02
N PRO A 55 -20.46 1.51 16.71
CA PRO A 55 -19.11 1.23 16.22
C PRO A 55 -18.13 2.10 16.99
N GLN A 56 -17.37 1.46 17.87
CA GLN A 56 -16.30 2.09 18.62
C GLN A 56 -15.28 2.52 17.58
N ASP A 57 -15.16 3.83 17.40
CA ASP A 57 -14.33 4.45 16.38
C ASP A 57 -12.88 4.03 16.64
N SER A 58 -12.40 3.02 15.91
CA SER A 58 -11.06 2.43 16.07
C SER A 58 -9.94 3.44 15.84
N ASN A 59 -10.28 4.65 15.37
CA ASN A 59 -9.40 5.81 15.35
C ASN A 59 -9.04 6.37 16.73
N GLN A 60 -9.81 6.15 17.80
CA GLN A 60 -9.52 6.71 19.13
C GLN A 60 -8.44 5.93 19.90
N SER A 61 -8.35 4.62 19.71
CA SER A 61 -7.42 3.76 20.48
C SER A 61 -5.94 4.11 20.27
N TRP A 62 -5.59 4.74 19.14
CA TRP A 62 -4.20 5.11 18.82
C TRP A 62 -3.78 6.46 19.41
N GLN A 63 -4.74 7.31 19.79
CA GLN A 63 -4.42 8.62 20.36
C GLN A 63 -3.93 8.49 21.81
N ASP A 64 -4.41 7.47 22.54
CA ASP A 64 -4.01 7.21 23.93
C ASP A 64 -2.65 6.50 24.05
N GLU A 65 -2.20 5.77 23.03
CA GLU A 65 -0.85 5.16 23.01
C GLU A 65 0.27 6.16 22.69
N ALA A 66 -0.06 7.36 22.22
CA ALA A 66 0.88 8.41 21.86
C ALA A 66 1.38 9.21 23.08
N ARG A 67 1.76 8.53 24.16
CA ARG A 67 2.36 9.18 25.33
C ARG A 67 3.64 9.88 24.88
N GLU A 68 3.72 11.20 25.07
CA GLU A 68 4.85 11.98 24.57
C GLU A 68 6.19 11.41 25.09
N PRO A 69 7.18 11.22 24.19
CA PRO A 69 8.48 10.70 24.58
C PRO A 69 9.14 11.63 25.60
N ARG A 70 9.92 11.04 26.51
CA ARG A 70 10.63 11.79 27.57
C ARG A 70 11.73 12.69 27.04
N GLN A 71 12.14 12.48 25.80
CA GLN A 71 13.18 13.24 25.12
C GLN A 71 12.57 13.89 23.87
N PRO A 72 13.00 15.12 23.53
CA PRO A 72 12.59 15.74 22.27
C PRO A 72 12.99 14.84 21.09
N PRO A 73 12.20 14.84 20.00
CA PRO A 73 12.56 14.14 18.77
C PRO A 73 13.92 14.61 18.22
N ARG A 74 14.66 13.70 17.58
CA ARG A 74 16.00 13.98 17.03
C ARG A 74 16.01 15.19 16.08
N TYR A 75 15.02 15.31 15.21
CA TYR A 75 14.97 16.32 14.14
C TYR A 75 14.07 17.51 14.45
N GLU A 76 13.80 17.80 15.72
CA GLU A 76 12.98 18.96 16.13
C GLU A 76 13.64 20.31 15.75
N LEU A 77 14.97 20.39 15.84
CA LEU A 77 15.75 21.62 15.60
C LEU A 77 16.37 21.67 14.20
N GLU A 78 16.84 20.53 13.71
CA GLU A 78 17.48 20.40 12.41
C GLU A 78 16.69 19.38 11.59
N PRO A 79 16.02 19.80 10.49
CA PRO A 79 15.24 18.88 9.66
C PRO A 79 16.12 17.80 9.03
N ALA A 80 15.61 16.59 8.93
CA ALA A 80 16.32 15.49 8.30
C ALA A 80 16.40 15.67 6.78
N SER A 81 17.58 15.48 6.20
CA SER A 81 17.79 15.41 4.75
C SER A 81 17.63 13.98 4.19
N LEU A 82 17.77 12.97 5.05
CA LEU A 82 17.55 11.55 4.76
C LEU A 82 16.73 10.88 5.88
N LEU A 83 16.10 9.75 5.59
CA LEU A 83 15.44 8.92 6.59
C LEU A 83 16.49 8.21 7.42
N PRO A 84 16.45 8.34 8.75
CA PRO A 84 17.40 7.66 9.60
C PRO A 84 17.19 6.15 9.53
N ALA A 85 18.30 5.42 9.49
CA ALA A 85 18.29 3.98 9.26
C ALA A 85 17.44 3.20 10.28
N ASP A 86 17.41 3.66 11.53
CA ASP A 86 16.65 3.08 12.62
C ASP A 86 15.12 3.26 12.49
N ALA A 87 14.64 4.28 11.76
CA ALA A 87 13.22 4.50 11.51
C ALA A 87 12.77 4.07 10.10
N SER A 88 13.68 4.03 9.13
CA SER A 88 13.36 3.84 7.71
C SER A 88 12.57 2.55 7.44
N PHE A 89 13.00 1.42 8.03
CA PHE A 89 12.34 0.13 7.82
C PHE A 89 10.87 0.16 8.27
N ASP A 90 10.60 0.65 9.47
CA ASP A 90 9.25 0.68 10.02
C ASP A 90 8.37 1.70 9.31
N LEU A 91 8.90 2.88 8.94
CA LEU A 91 8.17 3.86 8.13
C LEU A 91 7.80 3.30 6.74
N LYS A 92 8.68 2.52 6.11
CA LYS A 92 8.41 1.89 4.81
C LYS A 92 7.21 0.97 4.86
N TRP A 93 7.21 0.08 5.85
CA TRP A 93 6.15 -0.91 6.00
C TRP A 93 4.87 -0.31 6.59
N LEU A 94 4.97 0.76 7.38
CA LEU A 94 3.83 1.58 7.77
C LEU A 94 3.09 2.10 6.53
N VAL A 95 3.81 2.73 5.58
CA VAL A 95 3.25 3.23 4.33
C VAL A 95 2.59 2.12 3.52
N TRP A 96 3.30 1.01 3.32
CA TRP A 96 2.81 -0.12 2.50
C TRP A 96 1.54 -0.73 3.07
N ASN A 97 1.52 -1.03 4.38
CA ASN A 97 0.38 -1.66 5.03
C ASN A 97 -0.82 -0.72 5.13
N GLU A 98 -0.61 0.57 5.36
CA GLU A 98 -1.72 1.55 5.40
C GLU A 98 -2.45 1.67 4.05
N ILE A 99 -1.70 1.68 2.95
CA ILE A 99 -2.29 1.67 1.59
C ILE A 99 -3.12 0.39 1.41
N TRP A 100 -2.55 -0.78 1.72
CA TRP A 100 -3.24 -2.06 1.58
C TRP A 100 -4.50 -2.17 2.45
N ARG A 101 -4.45 -1.71 3.71
CA ARG A 101 -5.58 -1.68 4.64
C ARG A 101 -6.78 -0.96 4.02
N ILE A 102 -6.55 0.26 3.50
CA ILE A 102 -7.61 1.07 2.89
C ILE A 102 -8.17 0.40 1.63
N VAL A 103 -7.29 -0.11 0.77
CA VAL A 103 -7.69 -0.78 -0.46
C VAL A 103 -8.51 -2.01 -0.15
N ASN A 104 -8.05 -2.89 0.76
CA ASN A 104 -8.77 -4.10 1.16
C ASN A 104 -10.13 -3.78 1.78
N ASN A 105 -10.22 -2.78 2.66
CA ASN A 105 -11.50 -2.32 3.21
C ASN A 105 -12.47 -1.84 2.13
N LYS A 106 -12.00 -1.02 1.19
CA LYS A 106 -12.86 -0.50 0.13
C LYS A 106 -13.30 -1.61 -0.83
N LEU A 107 -12.39 -2.49 -1.23
CA LEU A 107 -12.71 -3.63 -2.10
C LEU A 107 -13.67 -4.61 -1.44
N GLY A 108 -13.53 -4.86 -0.12
CA GLY A 108 -14.50 -5.62 0.65
C GLY A 108 -15.89 -5.00 0.64
N SER A 109 -15.98 -3.66 0.75
CA SER A 109 -17.27 -2.95 0.77
C SER A 109 -18.07 -3.03 -0.55
N ILE A 110 -17.39 -3.23 -1.68
CA ILE A 110 -18.02 -3.26 -3.02
C ILE A 110 -18.16 -4.67 -3.60
N GLN A 111 -17.80 -5.70 -2.83
CA GLN A 111 -17.81 -7.09 -3.27
C GLN A 111 -19.16 -7.75 -2.95
N ASP A 112 -19.83 -8.29 -3.96
CA ASP A 112 -21.16 -8.93 -3.79
C ASP A 112 -21.08 -10.33 -3.17
N ARG A 113 -19.93 -11.02 -3.31
CA ARG A 113 -19.74 -12.38 -2.81
C ARG A 113 -19.24 -12.35 -1.37
N ASP A 114 -20.01 -12.94 -0.46
CA ASP A 114 -19.70 -12.95 0.97
C ASP A 114 -18.31 -13.51 1.31
N GLU A 115 -17.87 -14.56 0.63
CA GLU A 115 -16.54 -15.15 0.87
C GLU A 115 -15.41 -14.17 0.55
N LYS A 116 -15.43 -13.58 -0.66
CA LYS A 116 -14.43 -12.59 -1.09
C LYS A 116 -14.49 -11.33 -0.24
N LYS A 117 -15.70 -10.91 0.18
CA LYS A 117 -15.91 -9.79 1.09
C LYS A 117 -15.27 -10.05 2.45
N LYS A 118 -15.54 -11.21 3.06
CA LYS A 118 -14.93 -11.64 4.34
C LYS A 118 -13.42 -11.74 4.23
N GLU A 119 -12.90 -12.31 3.14
CA GLU A 119 -11.46 -12.39 2.91
C GLU A 119 -10.82 -11.01 2.85
N ARG A 120 -11.41 -10.06 2.12
CA ARG A 120 -10.89 -8.69 2.02
C ARG A 120 -10.89 -7.97 3.36
N PHE A 121 -11.96 -8.08 4.16
CA PHE A 121 -11.97 -7.49 5.51
C PHE A 121 -10.96 -8.15 6.45
N SER A 122 -10.81 -9.47 6.41
CA SER A 122 -9.78 -10.17 7.20
C SER A 122 -8.36 -9.75 6.80
N ARG A 123 -8.10 -9.52 5.51
CA ARG A 123 -6.81 -8.97 5.05
C ARG A 123 -6.62 -7.53 5.56
N ALA A 124 -7.65 -6.69 5.50
CA ALA A 124 -7.58 -5.32 6.00
C ALA A 124 -7.29 -5.25 7.51
N GLU A 125 -7.87 -6.15 8.31
CA GLU A 125 -7.59 -6.28 9.75
C GLU A 125 -6.11 -6.63 10.00
N LYS A 126 -5.57 -7.61 9.28
CA LYS A 126 -4.14 -7.96 9.36
C LYS A 126 -3.21 -6.83 8.89
N ASP A 127 -3.65 -6.04 7.90
CA ASP A 127 -2.92 -4.85 7.46
C ASP A 127 -2.94 -3.77 8.55
N GLU A 128 -4.05 -3.60 9.26
CA GLU A 128 -4.18 -2.70 10.40
C GLU A 128 -3.25 -3.08 11.55
N GLU A 129 -3.25 -4.35 11.97
CA GLU A 129 -2.34 -4.85 13.01
C GLU A 129 -0.87 -4.59 12.67
N ARG A 130 -0.47 -4.88 11.42
CA ARG A 130 0.91 -4.62 10.94
C ARG A 130 1.22 -3.13 10.87
N CYS A 131 0.32 -2.33 10.31
CA CYS A 131 0.43 -0.87 10.27
C CYS A 131 0.69 -0.32 11.68
N CYS A 132 -0.04 -0.81 12.67
CA CYS A 132 0.07 -0.34 14.04
C CYS A 132 1.35 -0.80 14.74
N ALA A 133 1.80 -2.03 14.48
CA ALA A 133 3.10 -2.50 14.96
C ALA A 133 4.25 -1.62 14.43
N HIS A 134 4.24 -1.31 13.13
CA HIS A 134 5.24 -0.44 12.50
C HIS A 134 5.13 1.01 12.96
N LEU A 135 3.91 1.52 13.17
CA LEU A 135 3.69 2.84 13.77
C LEU A 135 4.34 2.92 15.14
N ARG A 136 4.04 1.98 16.04
CA ARG A 136 4.58 1.96 17.40
C ARG A 136 6.11 1.95 17.39
N LYS A 137 6.73 1.09 16.59
CA LYS A 137 8.19 1.05 16.44
C LYS A 137 8.78 2.35 15.91
N SER A 138 8.14 2.96 14.90
CA SER A 138 8.58 4.26 14.37
C SER A 138 8.54 5.37 15.43
N LEU A 139 7.54 5.33 16.32
CA LEU A 139 7.42 6.26 17.45
C LEU A 139 8.46 5.97 18.55
N GLU A 140 8.73 4.70 18.85
CA GLU A 140 9.72 4.28 19.85
C GLU A 140 11.14 4.72 19.51
N VAL A 141 11.49 4.77 18.22
CA VAL A 141 12.80 5.26 17.73
C VAL A 141 13.00 6.75 18.06
N ASN A 142 11.90 7.52 18.21
CA ASN A 142 11.92 8.94 18.53
C ASN A 142 12.81 9.79 17.61
N ALA A 143 12.95 9.37 16.35
CA ALA A 143 13.62 10.17 15.33
C ALA A 143 12.79 11.42 14.97
N PHE A 144 11.50 11.22 14.75
CA PHE A 144 10.54 12.27 14.41
C PHE A 144 9.44 12.34 15.46
N SER A 145 8.82 13.51 15.60
CA SER A 145 7.64 13.67 16.44
C SER A 145 6.48 12.78 16.00
N ASN A 146 5.58 12.49 16.94
CA ASN A 146 4.33 11.77 16.67
C ASN A 146 3.54 12.43 15.52
N SER A 147 3.52 13.77 15.47
CA SER A 147 2.82 14.51 14.41
C SER A 147 3.38 14.20 13.02
N THR A 148 4.71 14.17 12.90
CA THR A 148 5.40 13.88 11.62
C THR A 148 5.18 12.44 11.17
N VAL A 149 5.30 11.46 12.08
CA VAL A 149 5.02 10.05 11.74
C VAL A 149 3.55 9.87 11.34
N LEU A 150 2.62 10.51 12.04
CA LEU A 150 1.21 10.51 11.67
C LEU A 150 0.96 11.23 10.32
N GLN A 151 1.76 12.22 9.96
CA GLN A 151 1.67 12.89 8.66
C GLN A 151 2.13 11.97 7.51
N VAL A 152 3.18 11.18 7.72
CA VAL A 152 3.57 10.10 6.79
C VAL A 152 2.43 9.10 6.61
N LYS A 153 1.83 8.64 7.72
CA LYS A 153 0.66 7.74 7.68
C LYS A 153 -0.50 8.38 6.90
N ARG A 154 -0.84 9.65 7.15
CA ARG A 154 -1.90 10.38 6.43
C ARG A 154 -1.63 10.46 4.93
N GLN A 155 -0.38 10.71 4.52
CA GLN A 155 0.01 10.70 3.10
C GLN A 155 -0.21 9.33 2.47
N ALA A 156 0.14 8.24 3.16
CA ALA A 156 -0.14 6.88 2.73
C ALA A 156 -1.65 6.60 2.68
N SER A 157 -2.42 7.07 3.65
CA SER A 157 -3.87 6.92 3.67
C SER A 157 -4.53 7.57 2.45
N GLN A 158 -4.11 8.80 2.11
CA GLN A 158 -4.59 9.51 0.93
C GLN A 158 -4.27 8.75 -0.36
N ALA A 159 -3.06 8.19 -0.46
CA ALA A 159 -2.69 7.35 -1.59
C ALA A 159 -3.54 6.07 -1.67
N GLY A 160 -3.80 5.40 -0.54
CA GLY A 160 -4.71 4.25 -0.46
C GLY A 160 -6.13 4.56 -0.93
N HIS A 161 -6.69 5.70 -0.53
CA HIS A 161 -7.99 6.16 -1.04
C HIS A 161 -7.98 6.43 -2.55
N ALA A 162 -6.89 7.00 -3.07
CA ALA A 162 -6.70 7.22 -4.50
C ALA A 162 -6.62 5.90 -5.29
N VAL A 163 -5.91 4.89 -4.76
CA VAL A 163 -5.87 3.53 -5.34
C VAL A 163 -7.26 2.92 -5.36
N ALA A 164 -7.98 2.97 -4.24
CA ALA A 164 -9.28 2.33 -4.13
C ALA A 164 -10.33 2.99 -5.05
N THR A 165 -10.30 4.31 -5.17
CA THR A 165 -11.13 5.06 -6.14
C THR A 165 -10.74 4.74 -7.58
N GLY A 166 -9.43 4.71 -7.85
CA GLY A 166 -8.89 4.37 -9.16
C GLY A 166 -9.24 2.96 -9.58
N TYR A 167 -9.28 2.01 -8.64
CA TYR A 167 -9.65 0.62 -8.89
C TYR A 167 -11.08 0.52 -9.42
N VAL A 168 -12.03 1.16 -8.72
CA VAL A 168 -13.45 1.20 -9.12
C VAL A 168 -13.63 1.82 -10.52
N ARG A 169 -12.81 2.83 -10.84
CA ARG A 169 -12.85 3.53 -12.13
C ARG A 169 -12.00 2.90 -13.23
N GLY A 170 -11.22 1.86 -12.91
CA GLY A 170 -10.24 1.29 -13.84
C GLY A 170 -9.08 2.23 -14.22
N MET A 171 -8.75 3.22 -13.39
CA MET A 171 -7.71 4.23 -13.65
C MET A 171 -6.59 4.23 -12.60
N TRP A 172 -5.46 3.62 -12.92
CA TRP A 172 -4.28 3.59 -12.04
C TRP A 172 -3.65 4.99 -11.82
N LEU A 173 -3.85 5.91 -12.78
CA LEU A 173 -3.22 7.23 -12.77
C LEU A 173 -3.62 8.08 -11.54
N GLN A 174 -4.76 7.79 -10.91
CA GLN A 174 -5.14 8.45 -9.65
C GLN A 174 -4.18 8.13 -8.52
N ALA A 175 -3.69 6.88 -8.43
CA ALA A 175 -2.70 6.48 -7.43
C ALA A 175 -1.35 7.19 -7.69
N ALA A 176 -0.94 7.27 -8.96
CA ALA A 176 0.32 7.91 -9.36
C ALA A 176 0.33 9.44 -9.14
N ARG A 177 -0.86 10.06 -9.10
CA ARG A 177 -1.04 11.52 -8.99
C ARG A 177 -1.71 11.91 -7.68
N CYS A 178 -1.63 11.09 -6.63
CA CYS A 178 -2.16 11.52 -5.33
C CYS A 178 -1.45 12.80 -4.89
N ASP A 179 -2.20 13.79 -4.41
CA ASP A 179 -1.62 15.06 -4.00
C ASP A 179 -0.64 14.86 -2.84
N ALA A 180 0.36 15.72 -2.78
CA ALA A 180 1.29 15.78 -1.66
C ALA A 180 0.67 16.64 -0.55
N LEU A 181 0.70 16.16 0.68
CA LEU A 181 0.48 17.00 1.85
C LEU A 181 1.67 17.94 2.03
N GLU A 182 1.48 18.97 2.87
CA GLU A 182 2.58 19.85 3.29
C GLU A 182 3.71 19.02 3.92
N ALA A 183 4.96 19.46 3.74
CA ALA A 183 6.10 18.79 4.35
C ALA A 183 6.10 19.03 5.88
N PRO A 184 6.34 18.00 6.71
CA PRO A 184 6.54 18.19 8.13
C PRO A 184 7.84 18.97 8.38
N LYS A 185 7.87 19.81 9.42
CA LYS A 185 9.04 20.67 9.73
C LYS A 185 10.32 19.90 10.01
N GLU A 186 10.20 18.66 10.48
CA GLU A 186 11.33 17.79 10.85
C GLU A 186 11.94 17.07 9.63
N MET A 187 11.42 17.30 8.42
CA MET A 187 11.97 16.77 7.16
C MET A 187 12.24 17.92 6.20
N GLU A 188 13.40 17.90 5.55
CA GLU A 188 13.65 18.79 4.42
C GLU A 188 12.64 18.54 3.30
N ALA A 189 12.34 19.57 2.51
CA ALA A 189 11.38 19.47 1.42
C ALA A 189 11.80 18.42 0.38
N GLU A 190 13.10 18.25 0.13
CA GLU A 190 13.62 17.23 -0.80
C GLU A 190 13.36 15.81 -0.29
N LEU A 191 13.61 15.55 1.00
CA LEU A 191 13.29 14.29 1.66
C LEU A 191 11.79 13.99 1.56
N TRP A 192 10.94 14.95 1.92
CA TRP A 192 9.48 14.79 1.85
C TRP A 192 9.01 14.49 0.42
N ASN A 193 9.53 15.20 -0.58
CA ASN A 193 9.21 14.95 -1.99
C ASN A 193 9.64 13.54 -2.44
N GLY A 194 10.81 13.07 -1.99
CA GLY A 194 11.28 11.70 -2.22
C GLY A 194 10.36 10.66 -1.58
N LEU A 195 9.91 10.89 -0.34
CA LEU A 195 8.95 10.04 0.36
C LEU A 195 7.62 9.99 -0.39
N VAL A 196 7.06 11.14 -0.79
CA VAL A 196 5.81 11.19 -1.56
C VAL A 196 5.94 10.45 -2.90
N LYS A 197 7.09 10.55 -3.57
CA LYS A 197 7.38 9.78 -4.79
C LYS A 197 7.35 8.27 -4.50
N ALA A 198 8.00 7.81 -3.42
CA ALA A 198 7.97 6.41 -3.02
C ALA A 198 6.55 5.93 -2.68
N VAL A 199 5.76 6.72 -1.94
CA VAL A 199 4.35 6.45 -1.64
C VAL A 199 3.52 6.28 -2.91
N ARG A 200 3.71 7.15 -3.91
CA ARG A 200 3.03 7.03 -5.22
C ARG A 200 3.40 5.75 -5.96
N CYS A 201 4.68 5.36 -5.95
CA CYS A 201 5.12 4.08 -6.52
C CYS A 201 4.46 2.89 -5.80
N ALA A 202 4.45 2.89 -4.47
CA ALA A 202 3.77 1.85 -3.67
C ALA A 202 2.27 1.78 -4.02
N ALA A 203 1.60 2.93 -4.10
CA ALA A 203 0.18 3.01 -4.44
C ALA A 203 -0.11 2.40 -5.82
N VAL A 204 0.71 2.70 -6.84
CA VAL A 204 0.55 2.10 -8.17
C VAL A 204 0.84 0.60 -8.17
N ALA A 205 1.83 0.14 -7.41
CA ALA A 205 2.09 -1.28 -7.23
C ALA A 205 0.87 -1.99 -6.62
N VAL A 206 0.31 -1.47 -5.52
CA VAL A 206 -0.89 -2.01 -4.86
C VAL A 206 -2.09 -2.02 -5.81
N TYR A 207 -2.27 -0.97 -6.64
CA TYR A 207 -3.32 -0.95 -7.65
C TYR A 207 -3.24 -2.16 -8.59
N PHE A 208 -2.06 -2.44 -9.14
CA PHE A 208 -1.86 -3.55 -10.08
C PHE A 208 -1.94 -4.91 -9.38
N GLN A 209 -1.41 -5.04 -8.15
CA GLN A 209 -1.54 -6.26 -7.34
C GLN A 209 -3.02 -6.56 -7.04
N ALA A 210 -3.81 -5.54 -6.68
CA ALA A 210 -5.24 -5.70 -6.42
C ALA A 210 -6.02 -6.18 -7.65
N ARG A 211 -5.53 -5.86 -8.86
CA ARG A 211 -6.09 -6.32 -10.16
C ARG A 211 -5.44 -7.60 -10.68
N GLU A 212 -4.55 -8.23 -9.92
CA GLU A 212 -3.84 -9.46 -10.29
C GLU A 212 -2.90 -9.27 -11.51
N ASP A 213 -2.50 -8.04 -11.83
CA ASP A 213 -1.48 -7.71 -12.86
C ASP A 213 -0.09 -7.72 -12.22
N TRP A 214 0.40 -8.92 -11.88
CA TRP A 214 1.63 -9.12 -11.12
C TRP A 214 2.88 -8.59 -11.82
N HIS A 215 2.93 -8.65 -13.15
CA HIS A 215 4.07 -8.17 -13.92
C HIS A 215 4.23 -6.64 -13.78
N LYS A 216 3.14 -5.88 -13.96
CA LYS A 216 3.20 -4.42 -13.75
C LYS A 216 3.42 -4.07 -12.29
N ALA A 217 2.75 -4.77 -11.38
CA ALA A 217 2.95 -4.60 -9.95
C ALA A 217 4.42 -4.70 -9.55
N GLN A 218 5.13 -5.74 -10.00
CA GLN A 218 6.54 -5.96 -9.65
C GLN A 218 7.45 -4.85 -10.18
N ALA A 219 7.14 -4.26 -11.34
CA ALA A 219 7.89 -3.10 -11.85
C ALA A 219 7.78 -1.91 -10.89
N TYR A 220 6.55 -1.55 -10.48
CA TYR A 220 6.32 -0.43 -9.57
C TYR A 220 6.76 -0.72 -8.13
N GLU A 221 6.75 -1.97 -7.70
CA GLU A 221 7.33 -2.37 -6.41
C GLU A 221 8.84 -2.17 -6.40
N ARG A 222 9.55 -2.47 -7.49
CA ARG A 222 10.98 -2.13 -7.62
C ARG A 222 11.20 -0.62 -7.63
N ASP A 223 10.36 0.15 -8.31
CA ASP A 223 10.43 1.61 -8.30
C ASP A 223 10.21 2.17 -6.88
N PHE A 224 9.29 1.57 -6.11
CA PHE A 224 9.07 1.89 -4.71
C PHE A 224 10.33 1.61 -3.87
N GLN A 225 10.89 0.40 -3.95
CA GLN A 225 12.10 0.06 -3.20
C GLN A 225 13.29 0.96 -3.60
N SER A 226 13.43 1.27 -4.89
CA SER A 226 14.49 2.15 -5.39
C SER A 226 14.30 3.60 -4.94
N ALA A 227 13.07 4.12 -4.96
CA ALA A 227 12.77 5.47 -4.48
C ALA A 227 12.98 5.58 -2.97
N TRP A 228 12.58 4.55 -2.21
CA TRP A 228 12.79 4.49 -0.77
C TRP A 228 14.28 4.42 -0.41
N LYS A 229 15.04 3.56 -1.10
CA LYS A 229 16.50 3.48 -0.89
C LYS A 229 17.20 4.81 -1.17
N GLY A 230 16.71 5.57 -2.15
CA GLY A 230 17.28 6.89 -2.49
C GLY A 230 17.05 7.99 -1.44
N ILE A 231 16.22 7.74 -0.43
CA ILE A 231 15.97 8.67 0.69
C ILE A 231 16.39 8.10 2.04
N GLU A 232 17.00 6.92 2.08
CA GLU A 232 17.44 6.24 3.31
C GLU A 232 18.90 6.56 3.59
N GLU A 233 19.26 6.81 4.86
CA GLU A 233 20.65 6.88 5.28
C GLU A 233 21.34 5.54 5.03
N GLU A 234 22.54 5.57 4.45
CA GLU A 234 23.33 4.36 4.31
C GLU A 234 23.76 3.89 5.70
N THR A 235 23.37 2.66 6.07
CA THR A 235 23.97 2.00 7.22
C THR A 235 25.40 1.66 6.86
N GLU A 236 26.36 2.37 7.48
CA GLU A 236 27.76 1.96 7.38
C GLU A 236 27.84 0.50 7.85
N PRO A 237 28.42 -0.41 7.06
CA PRO A 237 28.58 -1.79 7.48
C PRO A 237 29.47 -1.80 8.72
N ASP A 238 28.96 -2.35 9.82
CA ASP A 238 29.69 -2.49 11.08
C ASP A 238 31.04 -3.17 10.78
N PRO A 239 32.18 -2.50 11.02
CA PRO A 239 33.48 -2.96 10.53
C PRO A 239 34.07 -4.15 11.31
N TYR A 240 33.25 -4.93 12.03
CA TYR A 240 33.68 -5.94 13.01
C TYR A 240 33.07 -7.32 12.80
#